data_AF-A0A9D6EC84-F1
#
_entry.id   AF-A0A9D6EC84-F1
#
_cell.length_a   1.000
_cell.length_b   1.000
_cell.length_c   1.000
_cell.angle_alpha   90.00
_cell.angle_beta   90.00
_cell.angle_gamma   90.00
#
_symmetry.space_group_name_H-M   'P 1'
#
loop_
_entity.id
_entity.type
_entity.pdbx_description
1 polymer ?
#
loop_
_entity_poly.entity_id
_entity_poly.type
_entity_poly.pdbx_seq_one_letter_code
_entity_poly.pdbx_strand_id
1 'polypeptide(L)'
;AFAQALTPAYKKEQKQVVANAAALSEELINYGYQLYTGGTDNHLMLLDLSKKELDGSEAEKKLEAVGILANRNSLPHDDKPFKPSGLRLGTPSVTARGMKEKEIKKIAELIDMVLKNKMVSGKIKAEVKKLAKRFIFNG
;
A
#
# COMPACT_ATOMS: atom_id res chain seq x y z
N ALA A 1 12.76 0.66 22.11
CA ALA A 1 12.29 1.68 21.15
C ALA A 1 13.23 2.89 21.06
N PHE A 2 13.30 3.78 22.06
CA PHE A 2 14.11 5.02 21.94
C PHE A 2 15.62 4.80 21.70
N ALA A 3 16.24 3.83 22.38
CA ALA A 3 17.64 3.48 22.12
C ALA A 3 17.88 2.97 20.69
N GLN A 4 16.96 2.18 20.14
CA GLN A 4 17.04 1.70 18.75
C GLN A 4 16.90 2.87 17.76
N ALA A 5 16.05 3.84 18.05
CA ALA A 5 15.81 5.01 17.19
C ALA A 5 17.07 5.88 16.99
N LEU A 6 18.00 5.84 17.94
CA LEU A 6 19.27 6.56 17.88
C LEU A 6 20.34 5.85 17.01
N THR A 7 20.07 4.62 16.57
CA THR A 7 21.07 3.83 15.84
C THR A 7 21.17 4.26 14.36
N PRO A 8 22.36 4.16 13.74
CA PRO A 8 22.52 4.34 12.30
C PRO A 8 21.67 3.37 11.46
N ALA A 9 21.45 2.15 11.98
CA ALA A 9 20.61 1.15 11.34
C ALA A 9 19.16 1.62 11.24
N TYR A 10 18.59 2.17 12.32
CA TYR A 10 17.24 2.73 12.30
C TYR A 10 17.13 3.91 11.32
N LYS A 11 18.12 4.81 11.29
CA LYS A 11 18.16 5.91 10.30
C LYS A 11 18.17 5.38 8.86
N LYS A 12 18.89 4.29 8.58
CA LYS A 12 18.90 3.62 7.27
C LYS A 12 17.55 2.99 6.94
N GLU A 13 16.90 2.36 7.91
CA GLU A 13 15.55 1.79 7.75
C GLU A 13 14.53 2.89 7.41
N GLN A 14 14.53 4.02 8.13
CA GLN A 14 13.60 5.13 7.85
C GLN A 14 13.81 5.73 6.46
N LYS A 15 15.05 5.80 5.97
CA LYS A 15 15.32 6.18 4.56
C LYS A 15 14.72 5.18 3.59
N GLN A 16 14.81 3.88 3.88
CA GLN A 16 14.20 2.83 3.05
C GLN A 16 12.67 2.92 3.07
N VAL A 17 12.06 3.30 4.19
CA VAL A 17 10.59 3.51 4.28
C VAL A 17 10.14 4.57 3.28
N VAL A 18 10.84 5.72 3.24
CA VAL A 18 10.52 6.82 2.31
C VAL A 18 10.79 6.39 0.85
N ALA A 19 11.93 5.73 0.58
CA ALA A 19 12.24 5.23 -0.76
C ALA A 19 11.18 4.23 -1.27
N ASN A 20 10.75 3.32 -0.39
CA ASN A 20 9.68 2.37 -0.68
C ASN A 20 8.34 3.08 -0.91
N ALA A 21 8.02 4.12 -0.13
CA ALA A 21 6.78 4.88 -0.31
C ALA A 21 6.77 5.62 -1.66
N ALA A 22 7.88 6.24 -2.03
CA ALA A 22 8.06 6.87 -3.34
C ALA A 22 7.89 5.86 -4.48
N ALA A 23 8.53 4.68 -4.39
CA ALA A 23 8.39 3.63 -5.39
C ALA A 23 6.94 3.10 -5.51
N LEU A 24 6.22 2.95 -4.39
CA LEU A 24 4.82 2.53 -4.42
C LEU A 24 3.95 3.57 -5.11
N SER A 25 4.15 4.84 -4.74
CA SER A 25 3.44 5.98 -5.31
C SER A 25 3.63 6.07 -6.82
N GLU A 26 4.88 6.02 -7.28
CA GLU A 26 5.23 6.08 -8.71
C GLU A 26 4.60 4.93 -9.51
N GLU A 27 4.70 3.69 -9.02
CA GLU A 27 4.11 2.55 -9.72
C GLU A 27 2.59 2.60 -9.76
N LEU A 28 1.92 3.02 -8.69
CA LEU A 28 0.46 3.19 -8.70
C LEU A 28 0.03 4.28 -9.69
N ILE A 29 0.78 5.37 -9.80
CA ILE A 29 0.55 6.38 -10.83
C ILE A 29 0.72 5.77 -12.23
N ASN A 30 1.77 4.97 -12.45
CA ASN A 30 2.00 4.27 -13.73
C ASN A 30 0.86 3.29 -14.08
N TYR A 31 0.20 2.68 -13.09
CA TYR A 31 -1.00 1.86 -13.29
C TYR A 31 -2.30 2.67 -13.52
N GLY A 32 -2.24 4.00 -13.48
CA GLY A 32 -3.36 4.90 -13.72
C GLY A 32 -4.22 5.17 -12.48
N TYR A 33 -3.64 5.06 -11.28
CA TYR A 33 -4.25 5.56 -10.05
C TYR A 33 -3.92 7.04 -9.85
N GLN A 34 -4.88 7.78 -9.30
CA GLN A 34 -4.66 9.14 -8.85
C GLN A 34 -4.30 9.09 -7.37
N LEU A 35 -3.23 9.77 -6.97
CA LEU A 35 -2.96 10.04 -5.56
C LEU A 35 -3.48 11.43 -5.22
N TYR A 36 -4.05 11.59 -4.02
CA TYR A 36 -4.71 12.82 -3.62
C TYR A 36 -3.80 14.06 -3.74
N THR A 37 -2.51 13.91 -3.40
CA THR A 37 -1.48 14.96 -3.53
C THR A 37 -0.56 14.76 -4.74
N GLY A 38 -0.83 13.78 -5.60
CA GLY A 38 0.02 13.43 -6.76
C GLY A 38 1.32 12.67 -6.42
N GLY A 39 1.58 12.38 -5.14
CA GLY A 39 2.82 11.71 -4.72
C GLY A 39 2.89 11.51 -3.20
N THR A 40 4.10 11.31 -2.68
CA THR A 40 4.39 11.29 -1.24
C THR A 40 5.83 11.72 -0.93
N ASP A 41 5.99 12.45 0.18
CA ASP A 41 7.29 12.81 0.76
C ASP A 41 7.56 12.08 2.09
N ASN A 42 6.68 11.15 2.48
CA ASN A 42 6.76 10.44 3.75
C ASN A 42 6.49 8.94 3.58
N HIS A 43 5.97 8.28 4.61
CA HIS A 43 5.80 6.84 4.68
C HIS A 43 4.43 6.33 4.18
N LEU A 44 3.53 7.23 3.79
CA LEU A 44 2.16 6.91 3.40
C LEU A 44 1.71 7.68 2.15
N MET A 45 0.64 7.21 1.51
CA MET A 45 -0.03 7.90 0.41
C MET A 45 -1.53 7.61 0.46
N LEU A 46 -2.32 8.49 -0.18
CA LEU A 46 -3.77 8.36 -0.30
C LEU A 46 -4.13 8.20 -1.77
N LEU A 47 -4.70 7.05 -2.12
CA LEU A 47 -5.32 6.84 -3.42
C LEU A 47 -6.67 7.53 -3.43
N ASP A 48 -6.94 8.24 -4.51
CA ASP A 48 -8.25 8.82 -4.81
C ASP A 48 -9.00 7.89 -5.77
N LEU A 49 -10.07 7.28 -5.26
CA LEU A 49 -10.92 6.36 -5.99
C LEU A 49 -12.22 7.02 -6.48
N SER A 50 -12.38 8.34 -6.32
CA SER A 50 -13.60 9.07 -6.72
C SER A 50 -13.97 8.91 -8.20
N LYS A 51 -12.98 8.66 -9.05
CA LYS A 51 -13.14 8.43 -10.50
C LYS A 51 -13.17 6.94 -10.89
N LYS A 52 -13.20 6.03 -9.91
CA LYS A 52 -13.24 4.57 -10.13
C LYS A 52 -14.66 4.07 -9.82
N GLU A 53 -14.98 2.87 -10.32
CA GLU A 53 -16.28 2.22 -10.07
C GLU A 53 -16.41 1.65 -8.64
N LEU A 54 -15.41 1.85 -7.78
CA LEU A 54 -15.35 1.27 -6.44
C LEU A 54 -14.94 2.33 -5.41
N ASP A 55 -15.52 2.25 -4.21
CA ASP A 55 -15.18 3.13 -3.09
C ASP A 55 -14.05 2.55 -2.23
N GLY A 56 -13.56 3.35 -1.27
CA GLY A 56 -12.48 2.94 -0.36
C GLY A 56 -12.83 1.73 0.50
N SER A 57 -14.10 1.56 0.88
CA SER A 57 -14.56 0.41 1.66
C SER A 57 -14.53 -0.87 0.83
N GLU A 58 -14.92 -0.80 -0.44
CA GLU A 58 -14.85 -1.92 -1.38
C GLU A 58 -13.40 -2.27 -1.72
N ALA A 59 -12.56 -1.26 -1.94
CA ALA A 59 -11.12 -1.43 -2.19
C ALA A 59 -10.43 -2.17 -1.04
N GLU A 60 -10.66 -1.70 0.19
CA GLU A 60 -10.12 -2.30 1.42
C GLU A 60 -10.50 -3.78 1.52
N LYS A 61 -11.80 -4.11 1.38
CA LYS A 61 -12.29 -5.50 1.45
C LYS A 61 -11.69 -6.40 0.36
N LYS A 62 -11.57 -5.89 -0.87
CA LYS A 62 -10.97 -6.65 -1.98
C LYS A 62 -9.51 -6.98 -1.72
N LEU A 63 -8.73 -6.01 -1.22
CA LEU A 63 -7.33 -6.19 -0.88
C LEU A 63 -7.18 -7.14 0.32
N GLU A 64 -8.01 -6.99 1.34
CA GLU A 64 -8.00 -7.87 2.51
C GLU A 64 -8.27 -9.34 2.14
N ALA A 65 -9.18 -9.59 1.19
CA ALA A 65 -9.50 -10.94 0.73
C ALA A 65 -8.29 -11.72 0.14
N VAL A 66 -7.28 -11.00 -0.39
CA VAL A 66 -6.01 -11.59 -0.86
C VAL A 66 -4.88 -11.52 0.16
N GLY A 67 -5.08 -10.88 1.31
CA GLY A 67 -4.07 -10.69 2.35
C GLY A 67 -3.23 -9.43 2.22
N ILE A 68 -3.70 -8.43 1.46
CA ILE A 68 -3.12 -7.07 1.44
C ILE A 68 -3.96 -6.21 2.39
N LEU A 69 -3.38 -5.78 3.51
CA LEU A 69 -4.07 -4.93 4.46
C LEU A 69 -3.82 -3.46 4.11
N ALA A 70 -4.91 -2.75 3.81
CA ALA A 70 -4.96 -1.33 3.56
C ALA A 70 -6.08 -0.73 4.42
N ASN A 71 -6.18 0.60 4.48
CA ASN A 71 -7.20 1.25 5.28
C ASN A 71 -8.03 2.22 4.42
N ARG A 72 -9.35 2.05 4.40
CA ARG A 72 -10.27 3.04 3.82
C ARG A 72 -10.11 4.37 4.55
N ASN A 73 -10.11 5.49 3.83
CA ASN A 73 -9.83 6.80 4.41
C ASN A 73 -10.67 7.88 3.72
N SER A 74 -11.32 8.76 4.49
CA SER A 74 -12.05 9.88 3.91
C SER A 74 -11.10 10.85 3.19
N LEU A 75 -11.52 11.39 2.06
CA LEU A 75 -10.89 12.52 1.40
C LEU A 75 -11.68 13.81 1.67
N PRO A 76 -11.08 15.00 1.55
CA PRO A 76 -11.75 16.26 1.89
C PRO A 76 -13.04 16.57 1.12
N HIS A 77 -13.25 15.94 -0.04
CA HIS A 77 -14.46 16.11 -0.86
C HIS A 77 -15.53 15.03 -0.60
N ASP A 78 -15.28 14.08 0.32
CA ASP A 78 -16.27 13.07 0.67
C ASP A 78 -17.43 13.69 1.43
N ASP A 79 -18.64 13.43 0.95
CA ASP A 79 -19.91 13.87 1.54
C ASP A 79 -20.59 12.76 2.37
N LYS A 80 -20.18 11.50 2.16
CA LYS A 80 -20.80 10.31 2.77
C LYS A 80 -19.88 9.65 3.80
N PRO A 81 -20.23 9.67 5.09
CA PRO A 81 -19.36 9.17 6.16
C PRO A 81 -19.06 7.65 6.09
N PHE A 82 -19.93 6.86 5.46
CA PHE A 82 -19.78 5.41 5.34
C PHE A 82 -19.27 4.93 3.97
N LYS A 83 -18.99 5.85 3.04
CA LYS A 83 -18.50 5.55 1.69
C LYS A 83 -17.34 6.47 1.33
N PRO A 84 -16.19 6.37 2.04
CA PRO A 84 -15.03 7.19 1.72
C PRO A 84 -14.51 6.86 0.32
N SER A 85 -14.05 7.86 -0.42
CA SER A 85 -13.42 7.68 -1.74
C SER A 85 -11.92 7.39 -1.66
N GLY A 86 -11.32 7.43 -0.47
CA GLY A 86 -9.88 7.24 -0.29
C GLY A 86 -9.46 5.86 0.21
N LEU A 87 -8.24 5.47 -0.17
CA LEU A 87 -7.53 4.32 0.38
C LEU A 87 -6.12 4.71 0.79
N ARG A 88 -5.78 4.54 2.07
CA ARG A 88 -4.46 4.84 2.63
C ARG A 88 -3.56 3.62 2.57
N LEU A 89 -2.38 3.80 2.00
CA LEU A 89 -1.30 2.82 1.95
C LEU A 89 -0.06 3.35 2.65
N GLY A 90 0.72 2.46 3.26
CA GLY A 90 1.99 2.83 3.89
C GLY A 90 3.01 1.69 3.82
N THR A 91 4.29 2.05 3.91
CA THR A 91 5.41 1.13 3.73
C THR A 91 6.22 0.73 4.98
N PRO A 92 6.03 1.27 6.21
CA PRO A 92 6.83 0.86 7.37
C PRO A 92 6.84 -0.64 7.64
N SER A 93 5.67 -1.29 7.65
CA SER A 93 5.55 -2.70 8.03
C SER A 93 6.22 -3.67 7.05
N VAL A 94 6.17 -3.38 5.74
CA VAL A 94 6.86 -4.20 4.74
C VAL A 94 8.36 -3.93 4.73
N THR A 95 8.76 -2.69 4.99
CA THR A 95 10.17 -2.28 5.08
C THR A 95 10.86 -2.92 6.28
N ALA A 96 10.21 -2.93 7.46
CA ALA A 96 10.71 -3.60 8.65
C ALA A 96 10.90 -5.11 8.47
N ARG A 97 10.19 -5.71 7.50
CA ARG A 97 10.36 -7.12 7.10
C ARG A 97 11.48 -7.32 6.06
N GLY A 98 12.17 -6.26 5.66
CA GLY A 98 13.30 -6.29 4.72
C GLY A 98 12.92 -6.09 3.25
N MET A 99 11.66 -5.77 2.93
CA MET A 99 11.25 -5.50 1.55
C MET A 99 11.82 -4.17 1.05
N LYS A 100 12.20 -4.14 -0.23
CA LYS A 100 12.76 -2.98 -0.92
C LYS A 100 11.93 -2.63 -2.16
N GLU A 101 12.38 -1.65 -2.93
CA GLU A 101 11.68 -1.09 -4.09
C GLU A 101 11.22 -2.18 -5.05
N LYS A 102 12.06 -3.19 -5.34
CA LYS A 102 11.70 -4.35 -6.18
C LYS A 102 10.42 -5.05 -5.71
N GLU A 103 10.32 -5.34 -4.42
CA GLU A 103 9.13 -5.95 -3.82
C GLU A 103 7.96 -4.98 -3.77
N ILE A 104 8.21 -3.69 -3.56
CA ILE A 104 7.18 -2.65 -3.60
C ILE A 104 6.53 -2.59 -4.99
N LYS A 105 7.31 -2.64 -6.08
CA LYS A 105 6.77 -2.69 -7.44
C LYS A 105 5.85 -3.90 -7.63
N LYS A 106 6.22 -5.06 -7.06
CA LYS A 106 5.36 -6.25 -7.07
C LYS A 106 4.09 -6.06 -6.23
N ILE A 107 4.17 -5.38 -5.10
CA ILE A 107 2.99 -5.03 -4.29
C ILE A 107 2.05 -4.11 -5.08
N ALA A 108 2.58 -3.09 -5.78
CA ALA A 108 1.80 -2.20 -6.63
C ALA A 108 1.07 -2.97 -7.75
N GLU A 109 1.76 -3.90 -8.43
CA GLU A 109 1.17 -4.80 -9.44
C GLU A 109 0.03 -5.63 -8.84
N LEU A 110 0.23 -6.23 -7.66
CA LEU A 110 -0.79 -7.04 -7.00
C LEU A 110 -2.00 -6.19 -6.58
N ILE A 111 -1.80 -4.97 -6.08
CA ILE A 111 -2.87 -4.01 -5.78
C ILE A 111 -3.66 -3.71 -7.06
N ASP A 112 -2.96 -3.40 -8.16
CA ASP A 112 -3.61 -3.10 -9.43
C ASP A 112 -4.47 -4.25 -9.93
N MET A 113 -3.93 -5.47 -9.92
CA MET A 113 -4.65 -6.68 -10.29
C MET A 113 -5.90 -6.90 -9.44
N VAL A 114 -5.86 -6.59 -8.14
CA VAL A 114 -7.03 -6.74 -7.26
C VAL A 114 -8.08 -5.68 -7.56
N LEU A 115 -7.69 -4.42 -7.67
CA LEU A 115 -8.62 -3.31 -7.80
C LEU A 115 -9.28 -3.24 -9.19
N LYS A 116 -8.58 -3.64 -10.26
CA LYS A 116 -9.15 -3.70 -11.62
C LYS A 116 -10.15 -4.84 -11.81
N ASN A 117 -10.05 -5.93 -11.05
CA ASN A 117 -10.90 -7.09 -11.24
C ASN A 117 -12.17 -7.02 -10.38
N LYS A 118 -13.30 -7.46 -10.97
CA LYS A 118 -14.57 -7.58 -10.24
C LYS A 118 -14.53 -8.69 -9.18
N MET A 119 -13.81 -9.77 -9.47
CA MET A 119 -13.64 -10.92 -8.58
C MET A 119 -12.17 -11.17 -8.26
N VAL A 120 -11.91 -11.45 -6.99
CA VAL A 120 -10.58 -11.81 -6.51
C VAL A 120 -10.21 -13.22 -6.96
N SER A 121 -9.08 -13.35 -7.67
CA SER A 121 -8.57 -14.67 -8.09
C SER A 121 -7.76 -15.35 -6.98
N GLY A 122 -7.96 -16.65 -6.80
CA GLY A 122 -7.11 -17.48 -5.93
C GLY A 122 -5.61 -17.44 -6.30
N LYS A 123 -5.29 -17.14 -7.57
CA LYS A 123 -3.91 -16.95 -8.03
C LYS A 123 -3.25 -15.74 -7.38
N ILE A 124 -3.96 -14.61 -7.29
CA ILE A 124 -3.43 -13.39 -6.67
C ILE A 124 -3.16 -13.63 -5.17
N LYS A 125 -4.10 -14.28 -4.48
CA LYS A 125 -3.93 -14.65 -3.07
C LYS A 125 -2.71 -15.57 -2.85
N ALA A 126 -2.46 -16.50 -3.77
CA ALA A 126 -1.28 -17.36 -3.72
C ALA A 126 0.02 -16.56 -3.91
N GLU A 127 0.05 -15.61 -4.84
CA GLU A 127 1.21 -14.73 -5.08
C GLU A 127 1.49 -13.79 -3.90
N VAL A 128 0.45 -13.18 -3.29
CA VAL A 128 0.58 -12.38 -2.06
C VAL A 128 1.18 -13.24 -0.94
N LYS A 129 0.64 -14.44 -0.73
CA LYS A 129 1.15 -15.37 0.29
C LYS A 129 2.60 -15.79 0.02
N LYS A 130 2.96 -16.05 -1.23
CA LYS A 130 4.31 -16.40 -1.66
C LYS A 130 5.29 -15.26 -1.41
N LEU A 131 4.92 -14.03 -1.77
CA LEU A 131 5.72 -12.84 -1.49
C LEU A 131 5.92 -12.65 0.02
N ALA A 132 4.84 -12.69 0.80
CA ALA A 132 4.92 -12.52 2.26
C ALA A 132 5.81 -13.59 2.91
N LYS A 133 5.75 -14.85 2.48
CA LYS A 133 6.58 -15.94 3.03
C LYS A 133 8.09 -15.78 2.79
N ARG A 134 8.51 -14.99 1.80
CA ARG A 134 9.94 -14.71 1.56
C ARG A 134 10.54 -13.78 2.62
N PHE A 135 9.71 -13.06 3.38
CA PHE A 135 10.12 -12.03 4.32
C PHE A 135 9.53 -12.32 5.71
N ILE A 136 9.99 -13.40 6.33
CA ILE A 136 9.50 -13.82 7.65
C ILE A 136 9.98 -12.78 8.68
N PHE A 137 9.04 -12.34 9.53
CA PHE A 137 9.37 -11.47 10.65
C PHE A 137 9.89 -12.34 11.78
N ASN A 138 11.20 -12.31 12.00
CA ASN A 138 11.82 -12.86 13.20
C ASN A 138 11.78 -11.73 14.22
N GLY A 139 10.71 -11.68 15.00
CA GLY A 139 10.61 -10.77 16.15
C GLY A 139 11.64 -11.07 17.21
#